data_AF-X1DHY5-F1
#
_entry.id   AF-X1DHY5-F1
#
_cell.length_a   1.000
_cell.length_b   1.000
_cell.length_c   1.000
_cell.angle_alpha   90.00
_cell.angle_beta   90.00
_cell.angle_gamma   90.00
#
_symmetry.space_group_name_H-M   'P 1'
#
loop_
_entity.id
_entity.type
_entity.pdbx_description
1 polymer ?
#
loop_
_entity_poly.entity_id
_entity_poly.type
_entity_poly.pdbx_seq_one_letter_code
_entity_poly.pdbx_strand_id
1 'polypeptide(L)'
;MEKRGWKITAIIFIVLFILSLLLFRYIVNLGNQMIEDENVCRVNVCGSDERYTAYDFDVYENICYCYAGDEIAHQEIITGKVVLE
;
A
#
# COMPACT_ATOMS: atom_id res chain seq x y z
N MET A 1 46.43 -11.28 -15.83
CA MET A 1 45.16 -10.75 -15.26
C MET A 1 44.83 -11.55 -14.03
N GLU A 2 44.88 -10.91 -12.87
CA GLU A 2 44.93 -11.55 -11.57
C GLU A 2 43.61 -12.30 -11.24
N LYS A 3 43.71 -13.50 -10.67
CA LYS A 3 42.61 -14.39 -10.25
C LYS A 3 41.69 -13.80 -9.15
N ARG A 4 41.69 -12.47 -8.95
CA ARG A 4 40.91 -11.73 -7.93
C ARG A 4 39.74 -10.94 -8.51
N GLY A 5 39.73 -10.67 -9.82
CA GLY A 5 38.66 -9.88 -10.46
C GLY A 5 37.27 -10.47 -10.23
N TRP A 6 37.11 -11.78 -10.36
CA TRP A 6 35.83 -12.47 -10.17
C TRP A 6 35.25 -12.31 -8.76
N LYS A 7 36.10 -12.18 -7.73
CA LYS A 7 35.64 -11.98 -6.35
C LYS A 7 35.01 -10.60 -6.18
N ILE A 8 35.59 -9.59 -6.82
CA ILE A 8 35.07 -8.21 -6.80
C ILE A 8 33.72 -8.18 -7.53
N THR A 9 33.63 -8.80 -8.70
CA THR A 9 32.37 -8.88 -9.44
C THR A 9 31.29 -9.60 -8.64
N ALA A 10 31.63 -10.71 -7.97
CA ALA A 10 30.70 -11.46 -7.14
C ALA A 10 30.15 -10.62 -5.97
N ILE A 11 31.00 -9.85 -5.30
CA ILE A 11 30.57 -8.95 -4.21
C ILE A 11 29.58 -7.90 -4.73
N ILE A 12 29.87 -7.29 -5.89
CA ILE A 12 28.97 -6.30 -6.49
C ILE A 12 27.60 -6.92 -6.78
N PHE A 13 27.55 -8.12 -7.35
CA PHE A 13 26.28 -8.82 -7.60
C PHE A 13 25.50 -9.11 -6.31
N ILE A 14 26.18 -9.52 -5.25
CA ILE A 14 25.54 -9.79 -3.95
C ILE A 14 24.92 -8.49 -3.40
N VAL A 15 25.65 -7.37 -3.45
CA VAL A 15 25.14 -6.08 -2.97
C VAL A 15 23.95 -5.62 -3.81
N LEU A 16 24.03 -5.70 -5.14
CA LEU A 16 22.92 -5.34 -6.02
C LEU A 16 21.70 -6.23 -5.79
N PHE A 17 21.91 -7.53 -5.54
CA PHE A 17 20.83 -8.45 -5.24
C PHE A 17 20.14 -8.11 -3.92
N ILE A 18 20.90 -7.80 -2.86
CA ILE A 18 20.32 -7.38 -1.57
C ILE A 18 19.51 -6.09 -1.75
N LEU A 19 20.06 -5.09 -2.46
CA LEU A 19 19.35 -3.84 -2.75
C LEU A 19 18.05 -4.11 -3.54
N SER A 20 18.09 -5.01 -4.52
CA SER A 20 16.87 -5.37 -5.27
C SER A 20 15.82 -6.04 -4.40
N LEU A 21 16.22 -6.88 -3.44
CA LEU A 21 15.28 -7.52 -2.50
C LEU A 21 14.63 -6.51 -1.55
N LEU A 22 15.40 -5.54 -1.07
CA LEU A 22 14.87 -4.47 -0.23
C LEU A 22 13.85 -3.62 -0.99
N LEU A 23 14.16 -3.22 -2.22
CA LEU A 23 13.24 -2.49 -3.10
C LEU A 23 11.97 -3.30 -3.41
N PHE A 24 12.14 -4.59 -3.73
CA PHE A 24 11.02 -5.47 -3.99
C PHE A 24 10.10 -5.58 -2.77
N ARG A 25 10.66 -5.78 -1.58
CA ARG A 25 9.90 -5.83 -0.33
C ARG A 25 9.14 -4.53 -0.07
N TYR A 26 9.76 -3.38 -0.33
CA TYR A 26 9.11 -2.09 -0.17
C TYR A 26 7.88 -1.96 -1.09
N ILE A 27 8.02 -2.29 -2.37
CA ILE A 27 6.91 -2.22 -3.33
C ILE A 27 5.77 -3.18 -2.95
N VAL A 28 6.10 -4.40 -2.54
CA VAL A 28 5.10 -5.36 -2.07
C VAL A 28 4.35 -4.83 -0.84
N ASN A 29 5.08 -4.20 0.10
CA ASN A 29 4.45 -3.63 1.28
C ASN A 29 3.52 -2.46 0.94
N LEU A 30 3.94 -1.58 0.03
CA LEU A 30 3.11 -0.49 -0.47
C LEU A 30 1.82 -1.02 -1.10
N GLY A 31 1.93 -2.03 -1.97
CA GLY A 31 0.76 -2.65 -2.60
C GLY A 31 -0.19 -3.29 -1.58
N ASN A 32 0.35 -3.97 -0.56
CA ASN A 32 -0.46 -4.55 0.51
C ASN A 32 -1.19 -3.48 1.33
N GLN A 33 -0.53 -2.35 1.63
CA GLN A 33 -1.16 -1.24 2.35
C GLN A 33 -2.35 -0.68 1.56
N MET A 34 -2.20 -0.43 0.26
CA MET A 34 -3.30 0.07 -0.57
C MET A 34 -4.50 -0.89 -0.58
N ILE A 35 -4.25 -2.21 -0.64
CA ILE A 35 -5.30 -3.23 -0.57
C ILE A 35 -5.96 -3.25 0.81
N GLU A 36 -5.17 -3.09 1.87
CA GLU A 36 -5.67 -3.06 3.25
C GLU A 36 -6.56 -1.84 3.48
N ASP A 37 -6.13 -0.65 3.04
CA ASP A 37 -6.89 0.59 3.17
C ASP A 37 -8.21 0.52 2.39
N GLU A 38 -8.19 0.00 1.15
CA GLU A 38 -9.40 -0.22 0.36
C GLU A 38 -10.34 -1.23 1.04
N ASN A 39 -9.79 -2.30 1.64
CA ASN A 39 -10.59 -3.27 2.38
C ASN A 39 -11.20 -2.66 3.65
N VAL A 40 -10.45 -1.83 4.39
CA VAL A 40 -10.97 -1.12 5.56
C VAL A 40 -12.14 -0.23 5.13
N CYS A 41 -11.99 0.47 4.01
CA CYS A 41 -13.05 1.29 3.44
C CYS A 41 -14.31 0.48 3.14
N ARG A 42 -14.16 -0.62 2.40
CA ARG A 42 -15.26 -1.45 1.97
C ARG A 42 -15.94 -2.19 3.12
N VAL A 43 -15.17 -2.74 4.05
CA VAL A 43 -15.67 -3.69 5.05
C VAL A 43 -15.95 -3.00 6.39
N ASN A 44 -15.03 -2.17 6.87
CA ASN A 44 -15.13 -1.59 8.20
C ASN A 44 -15.96 -0.31 8.20
N VAL A 45 -15.77 0.55 7.19
CA VAL A 45 -16.48 1.83 7.09
C VAL A 45 -17.84 1.62 6.42
N CYS A 46 -17.84 1.27 5.13
CA CYS A 46 -19.07 1.17 4.34
C CYS A 46 -19.75 -0.22 4.41
N GLY A 47 -19.09 -1.23 4.97
CA GLY A 47 -19.64 -2.59 5.05
C GLY A 47 -20.41 -2.86 6.34
N SER A 48 -20.33 -1.95 7.31
CA SER A 48 -20.97 -2.08 8.62
C SER A 48 -22.47 -1.76 8.61
N ASP A 49 -22.98 -1.14 7.55
CA ASP A 49 -24.36 -0.69 7.41
C ASP A 49 -24.91 -1.06 6.02
N GLU A 50 -26.02 -1.80 5.98
CA GLU A 50 -26.66 -2.28 4.74
C GLU A 50 -27.26 -1.15 3.88
N ARG A 51 -27.32 0.08 4.41
CA ARG A 51 -27.82 1.25 3.67
C ARG A 51 -26.86 1.71 2.57
N TYR A 52 -25.58 1.35 2.66
CA TYR A 52 -24.61 1.75 1.65
C TYR A 52 -24.62 0.77 0.46
N THR A 53 -24.78 1.30 -0.74
CA THR A 53 -24.83 0.53 -1.99
C THR A 53 -23.51 0.56 -2.74
N ALA A 54 -22.66 1.56 -2.49
CA ALA A 54 -21.35 1.69 -3.10
C ALA A 54 -20.35 2.37 -2.14
N TYR A 55 -19.06 2.21 -2.43
CA TYR A 55 -17.97 2.83 -1.72
C TYR A 55 -16.94 3.40 -2.70
N ASP A 56 -16.22 4.43 -2.30
CA ASP A 56 -15.06 4.98 -3.00
C ASP A 56 -13.98 5.35 -1.98
N PHE A 57 -12.72 5.05 -2.30
CA PHE A 57 -11.58 5.35 -1.46
C PHE A 57 -10.66 6.35 -2.16
N ASP A 58 -10.60 7.57 -1.63
CA ASP A 58 -9.66 8.57 -2.09
C ASP A 58 -8.29 8.33 -1.43
N VAL A 59 -7.37 7.80 -2.23
CA VAL A 59 -6.01 7.46 -1.82
C VAL A 59 -5.16 8.70 -1.49
N TYR A 60 -5.48 9.88 -2.03
CA TYR A 60 -4.72 11.10 -1.78
C TYR A 60 -5.09 11.74 -0.44
N GLU A 61 -6.38 11.78 -0.13
CA GLU A 61 -6.88 12.36 1.11
C GLU A 61 -7.10 11.32 2.23
N ASN A 62 -6.95 10.02 1.92
CA ASN A 62 -7.28 8.88 2.78
C ASN A 62 -8.72 8.94 3.30
N ILE A 63 -9.65 9.29 2.41
CA ILE A 63 -11.07 9.43 2.74
C ILE A 63 -11.84 8.28 2.12
N CYS A 64 -12.67 7.67 2.95
CA CYS A 64 -13.69 6.74 2.52
C CYS A 64 -15.02 7.43 2.33
N TYR A 65 -15.59 7.30 1.14
CA TYR A 65 -16.92 7.77 0.80
C TYR A 65 -17.85 6.58 0.68
N CYS A 66 -18.91 6.55 1.49
CA CYS A 66 -19.97 5.56 1.41
C CYS A 66 -21.22 6.18 0.80
N TYR A 67 -21.76 5.53 -0.22
CA TYR A 67 -22.89 6.02 -0.99
C TYR A 67 -24.16 5.24 -0.68
N ALA A 68 -25.29 5.93 -0.54
CA ALA A 68 -26.61 5.33 -0.50
C ALA A 68 -27.37 5.77 -1.76
N GLY A 69 -27.36 4.93 -2.79
CA GLY A 69 -27.76 5.36 -4.14
C GLY A 69 -26.70 6.29 -4.74
N ASP A 70 -27.13 7.47 -5.20
CA ASP A 70 -26.25 8.45 -5.88
C ASP A 70 -25.73 9.55 -4.92
N GLU A 71 -26.04 9.48 -3.63
CA GLU A 71 -25.64 10.48 -2.63
C GLU A 71 -24.57 9.95 -1.68
N ILE A 72 -23.62 10.82 -1.31
CA ILE A 72 -22.65 10.54 -0.25
C ILE A 72 -23.40 10.56 1.08
N ALA A 73 -23.59 9.37 1.65
CA ALA A 73 -24.32 9.18 2.90
C ALA A 73 -23.39 9.24 4.13
N HIS A 74 -22.12 8.86 3.96
CA HIS A 74 -21.14 8.90 5.03
C HIS A 74 -19.73 9.10 4.47
N GLN A 75 -18.89 9.79 5.24
CA GLN A 75 -17.47 9.94 4.93
C GLN A 75 -16.64 9.80 6.20
N GLU A 76 -15.53 9.07 6.12
CA GLU A 76 -14.60 8.88 7.22
C GLU A 76 -13.15 8.96 6.73
N ILE A 77 -12.33 9.73 7.46
CA ILE A 77 -10.89 9.79 7.21
C ILE A 77 -10.26 8.58 7.88
N ILE A 78 -9.72 7.65 7.11
CA ILE A 78 -8.95 6.53 7.66
C ILE A 78 -7.60 7.08 8.09
N THR A 79 -7.49 7.52 9.34
CA THR A 79 -6.22 8.03 9.88
C THR A 79 -5.34 6.84 10.31
N GLY A 80 -4.77 6.17 9.32
CA GLY A 80 -3.94 4.96 9.45
C GLY A 80 -2.43 5.21 9.39
N LYS A 81 -1.88 5.92 10.38
CA LYS A 81 -0.51 5.77 10.91
C LYS A 81 0.73 5.88 9.97
N VAL A 82 1.45 6.99 10.24
CA VAL A 82 2.91 7.22 10.22
C VAL A 82 3.56 7.62 8.88
N VAL A 83 3.66 8.94 8.71
CA VAL A 83 4.82 9.60 8.10
C VAL A 83 6.06 9.16 8.88
N LEU A 84 6.88 8.30 8.29
CA LEU A 84 8.23 8.03 8.80
C LEU A 84 9.15 9.11 8.24
N GLU A 85 9.65 9.98 9.12
CA GLU A 85 10.95 10.67 8.96
C GLU A 85 12.09 9.65 8.83
#